data_AF-A0A5D4QQY7-F1
#
_entry.id   AF-A0A5D4QQY7-F1
#
_cell.length_a   1.000
_cell.length_b   1.000
_cell.length_c   1.000
_cell.angle_alpha   90.00
_cell.angle_beta   90.00
_cell.angle_gamma   90.00
#
_symmetry.space_group_name_H-M   'P 1'
#
loop_
_entity.id
_entity.type
_entity.pdbx_description
1 polymer ?
#
loop_
_entity_poly.entity_id
_entity_poly.type
_entity_poly.pdbx_seq_one_letter_code
_entity_poly.pdbx_strand_id
1 'polypeptide(L)' 'MSIQKEDLHLLIDLVKEKDRNLVYHLLRVVIEKESGKETIVEADNSPLTEKEKKILKQAEMDIDKDDLINWEDLNG' A
#
# COMPACT_ATOMS: atom_id res chain seq x y z
N MET A 1 11.35 15.51 -14.00
CA MET A 1 10.56 16.62 -13.41
C MET A 1 11.14 16.88 -12.03
N SER A 2 11.43 18.13 -11.65
CA SER A 2 11.89 18.44 -10.29
C SER A 2 10.75 19.09 -9.50
N ILE A 3 10.26 18.41 -8.47
CA ILE A 3 9.29 18.97 -7.52
C ILE A 3 10.08 19.70 -6.44
N GLN A 4 9.68 20.94 -6.09
CA GLN A 4 10.33 21.68 -5.03
C GLN A 4 9.92 21.12 -3.66
N LYS A 5 10.83 21.16 -2.69
CA LYS A 5 10.58 20.60 -1.36
C LYS A 5 9.39 21.28 -0.69
N GLU A 6 9.22 22.57 -0.92
CA GLU A 6 8.09 23.37 -0.44
C GLU A 6 6.74 22.82 -0.94
N ASP A 7 6.66 22.39 -2.20
CA ASP A 7 5.43 21.83 -2.79
C ASP A 7 5.01 20.52 -2.11
N LEU A 8 5.99 19.72 -1.68
CA LEU A 8 5.72 18.46 -0.98
C LEU A 8 5.09 18.71 0.40
N HIS A 9 5.60 19.72 1.13
CA HIS A 9 5.06 20.11 2.43
C HIS A 9 3.62 20.62 2.30
N LEU A 10 3.34 21.42 1.27
CA LEU A 10 1.98 21.89 0.98
C LEU A 10 1.02 20.73 0.68
N LEU A 11 1.45 19.72 -0.08
CA LEU A 11 0.63 18.55 -0.36
C LEU A 11 0.31 17.73 0.90
N ILE A 12 1.26 17.62 1.81
CA ILE A 12 1.08 16.92 3.10
C ILE A 12 0.16 17.71 4.03
N ASP A 13 0.18 19.04 3.98
CA ASP A 13 -0.71 19.88 4.78
C ASP A 13 -2.18 19.83 4.33
N LEU A 14 -2.44 19.42 3.09
CA LEU A 14 -3.79 19.16 2.57
C LEU A 14 -4.37 17.82 3.04
N VAL A 15 -3.53 16.94 3.63
CA VAL A 15 -3.93 15.63 4.13
C VAL A 15 -4.43 15.76 5.56
N LYS A 16 -5.47 14.99 5.91
CA LYS A 16 -5.98 14.92 7.28
C LYS A 16 -4.84 14.55 8.23
N GLU A 17 -4.81 15.18 9.41
CA GLU A 17 -3.71 15.04 10.37
C GLU A 17 -3.40 13.57 10.71
N LYS A 18 -4.43 12.75 10.87
CA LYS A 18 -4.30 11.31 11.13
C LYS A 18 -3.52 10.55 10.03
N ASP A 19 -3.55 11.04 8.80
CA ASP A 19 -2.99 10.37 7.62
C ASP A 19 -1.66 11.02 7.17
N ARG A 20 -1.27 12.17 7.75
CA ARG A 20 -0.06 12.93 7.38
C ARG A 20 1.22 12.10 7.46
N ASN A 21 1.38 11.33 8.53
CA ASN A 21 2.58 10.50 8.74
C ASN A 21 2.70 9.36 7.71
N LEU A 22 1.57 8.78 7.30
CA LEU A 22 1.52 7.73 6.28
C LEU A 22 1.88 8.30 4.91
N VAL A 23 1.30 9.44 4.55
CA VAL A 23 1.60 10.11 3.26
C VAL A 23 3.05 10.58 3.22
N TYR A 24 3.59 11.10 4.32
CA TYR A 24 5.00 11.48 4.43
C TYR A 24 5.91 10.26 4.21
N HIS A 25 5.60 9.12 4.83
CA HIS A 25 6.36 7.88 4.62
C HIS A 25 6.28 7.40 3.17
N LEU A 26 5.09 7.43 2.56
CA LEU A 26 4.89 7.00 1.18
C LEU A 26 5.72 7.86 0.22
N LEU A 27 5.62 9.19 0.34
CA LEU A 27 6.36 10.14 -0.49
C LEU A 27 7.87 10.00 -0.30
N ARG A 28 8.31 9.82 0.95
CA ARG A 28 9.71 9.56 1.26
C ARG A 28 10.21 8.29 0.59
N VAL A 29 9.44 7.20 0.65
CA VAL A 29 9.78 5.95 -0.04
C VAL A 29 9.87 6.15 -1.56
N VAL A 30 8.95 6.92 -2.17
CA VAL A 30 8.97 7.23 -3.61
C VAL A 30 10.22 8.04 -3.99
N ILE A 31 10.56 9.06 -3.21
CA ILE A 31 11.72 9.94 -3.45
C ILE A 31 13.04 9.20 -3.22
N GLU A 32 13.15 8.42 -2.14
CA GLU A 32 14.33 7.60 -1.86
C GLU A 32 14.55 6.56 -2.97
N LYS A 33 13.47 5.99 -3.53
CA LYS A 33 13.49 5.09 -4.70
C LYS A 33 13.93 5.76 -6.02
N GLU A 34 13.67 7.05 -6.23
CA GLU A 34 14.16 7.77 -7.42
C GLU A 34 15.65 8.16 -7.31
N SER A 35 16.19 8.28 -6.10
CA SER A 35 17.51 8.88 -5.86
C SER A 35 18.71 7.93 -6.07
N GLY A 36 18.50 6.63 -6.29
CA GLY A 36 19.61 5.71 -6.56
C GLY A 36 19.19 4.26 -6.74
N LYS A 37 18.95 3.89 -8.01
CA LYS A 37 18.53 2.59 -8.56
C LYS A 37 17.01 2.47 -8.72
N GLU A 38 16.60 2.49 -9.98
CA GLU A 38 15.36 1.94 -10.53
C GLU A 38 14.83 0.81 -9.63
N THR A 39 13.81 1.09 -8.83
CA THR A 39 13.17 0.05 -8.03
C THR A 39 12.21 -0.69 -8.94
N ILE A 40 12.70 -1.76 -9.56
CA ILE A 40 11.85 -2.71 -10.25
C ILE A 40 11.04 -3.43 -9.18
N VAL A 41 9.77 -3.05 -9.04
CA VAL A 41 8.81 -3.83 -8.26
C VAL A 41 8.38 -4.99 -9.17
N GLU A 42 9.21 -6.04 -9.19
CA GLU A 42 8.83 -7.26 -9.87
C GLU A 42 7.76 -7.96 -9.01
N ALA A 43 6.61 -8.24 -9.62
CA ALA A 43 5.68 -9.18 -9.02
C ALA A 43 6.42 -10.51 -8.85
N ASP A 44 6.27 -11.15 -7.70
CA ASP A 44 6.73 -12.52 -7.51
C ASP A 44 5.91 -13.43 -8.42
N ASN A 45 6.51 -13.83 -9.54
CA ASN A 45 5.91 -14.74 -10.52
C ASN A 45 6.24 -16.21 -10.21
N SER A 46 6.79 -16.51 -9.02
CA SER A 46 6.99 -17.90 -8.62
C SER A 46 5.64 -18.61 -8.44
N PRO A 47 5.60 -19.94 -8.67
CA PRO A 47 4.39 -20.70 -8.42
C PRO A 47 3.97 -20.60 -6.95
N LEU A 48 2.67 -20.41 -6.71
CA LEU A 48 2.12 -20.38 -5.35
C LEU A 48 2.54 -21.63 -4.56
N THR A 49 3.02 -21.40 -3.34
CA THR A 49 3.24 -22.45 -2.35
C THR A 49 1.92 -23.07 -1.92
N GLU A 50 1.96 -24.28 -1.35
CA GLU A 50 0.76 -24.94 -0.82
C GLU A 50 0.04 -24.12 0.27
N LYS A 51 0.81 -23.33 1.03
CA LYS A 51 0.25 -22.40 2.02
C LYS A 51 -0.54 -21.28 1.35
N GLU A 52 0.01 -20.66 0.31
CA GLU A 52 -0.65 -19.59 -0.43
C GLU A 52 -1.89 -20.09 -1.18
N LYS A 53 -1.81 -21.28 -1.79
CA LYS A 53 -2.99 -21.92 -2.40
C LYS A 53 -4.11 -22.14 -1.40
N LYS A 54 -3.78 -22.56 -0.17
CA LYS A 54 -4.77 -22.75 0.88
C LYS A 54 -5.43 -21.43 1.30
N ILE A 55 -4.65 -20.36 1.42
CA ILE A 55 -5.15 -19.02 1.73
C ILE A 55 -6.08 -18.54 0.59
N LEU A 56 -5.66 -18.70 -0.66
CA LEU A 56 -6.43 -18.29 -1.83
C LEU A 56 -7.77 -19.04 -1.92
N LYS A 57 -7.75 -20.36 -1.70
CA LYS A 57 -8.98 -21.17 -1.66
C LYS A 57 -9.92 -20.75 -0.54
N GLN A 58 -9.39 -20.38 0.63
CA GLN A 58 -10.21 -19.88 1.73
C GLN A 58 -10.83 -18.53 1.37
N ALA A 59 -10.04 -17.61 0.82
CA ALA A 59 -10.52 -16.31 0.37
C ALA A 59 -11.63 -16.43 -0.69
N GLU A 60 -11.49 -17.34 -1.66
CA GLU A 60 -12.54 -17.64 -2.65
C GLU A 60 -13.84 -18.09 -1.97
N MET A 61 -13.74 -18.99 -0.98
CA MET A 61 -14.91 -19.45 -0.22
C MET A 61 -15.55 -18.34 0.63
N ASP A 62 -14.74 -17.43 1.18
CA ASP A 62 -15.22 -16.33 2.01
C ASP A 62 -15.94 -15.28 1.13
N ILE A 63 -15.42 -15.01 -0.06
CA ILE A 63 -16.07 -14.15 -1.08
C ILE A 63 -17.42 -14.74 -1.50
N ASP A 64 -17.47 -16.03 -1.84
CA ASP A 64 -18.71 -16.70 -2.27
C ASP A 64 -19.80 -16.69 -1.20
N LYS A 65 -19.39 -16.65 0.08
CA LYS A 65 -20.29 -16.65 1.24
C LYS A 65 -20.63 -15.25 1.74
N ASP A 66 -20.06 -14.20 1.13
CA ASP A 66 -20.11 -12.83 1.63
C ASP A 66 -19.62 -12.70 3.09
N ASP A 67 -18.72 -13.60 3.51
CA ASP A 67 -18.09 -13.60 4.84
C ASP A 67 -16.85 -12.70 4.81
N LEU A 68 -17.09 -11.44 4.45
CA LEU A 68 -16.05 -10.44 4.26
C LEU A 68 -15.93 -9.54 5.49
N ILE A 69 -14.68 -9.28 5.88
CA ILE A 69 -14.41 -8.34 6.97
C ILE A 69 -14.71 -6.93 6.47
N ASN A 70 -15.62 -6.23 7.15
CA ASN A 70 -15.83 -4.81 6.94
C ASN A 70 -14.75 -4.01 7.68
N TRP A 71 -14.00 -3.23 6.92
CA TRP A 71 -12.91 -2.39 7.46
C TRP A 71 -13.40 -1.28 8.38
N GLU A 72 -14.66 -0.88 8.28
CA GLU A 72 -15.27 0.11 9.17
C GLU A 72 -15.56 -0.48 10.56
N ASP A 73 -15.88 -1.78 10.64
CA ASP A 73 -16.15 -2.49 11.90
C ASP A 73 -14.88 -2.70 12.74
N LEU A 74 -13.69 -2.65 12.09
CA LEU A 74 -12.40 -2.78 12.76
C LEU A 74 -11.88 -1.46 13.38
N ASN A 75 -12.44 -0.31 12.99
CA ASN A 75 -11.96 1.02 13.39
C ASN A 75 -12.95 1.78 14.30
N GLY A 76 -13.81 1.04 15.02
CA GLY A 76 -14.77 1.59 15.98
C GLY A 76 -14.15 2.35 17.15
#